data_AF-A0A3N5L4E7-F1
#
_entry.id   AF-A0A3N5L4E7-F1
#
_cell.length_a   1.000
_cell.length_b   1.000
_cell.length_c   1.000
_cell.angle_alpha   90.00
_cell.angle_beta   90.00
_cell.angle_gamma   90.00
#
_symmetry.space_group_name_H-M   'P 1'
#
loop_
_entity.id
_entity.type
_entity.pdbx_description
1 polymer ?
#
loop_
_entity_poly.entity_id
_entity_poly.type
_entity_poly.pdbx_seq_one_letter_code
_entity_poly.pdbx_strand_id
1 'polypeptide(L)'
;MISLRFVFMTFSILALASLPLQAQGEDEPEWKGSRRWADGTEIHSGHGTIPAGPSDWAKTGGGTAGLPGTGSYGFCRFLTFPGGITILYEFQARPVPDREGLYEITLRPHQLTPEQAALWRIDRNLIDAKFLQKYPAPFVVKDSEVIAIELAENPNTGQKLVDYFLVSKGKPFLRSNLERKAAQARDFRVEDVEISVVDYDLRRNESSVYRSGGGCAGRYVWISIPGVGRFTFTLAPPPAGTGFEQTALASGEQITFRHGEDLYEWLSKQKIVPGEGVFNVWMKFDQPGWAEMGFDQVGGKELRFVVGAYDGVPSVK
;
A
#
# COMPACT_ATOMS: atom_id res chain seq x y z
N MET A 1 27.51 -50.01 25.85
CA MET A 1 26.66 -49.04 26.60
C MET A 1 26.68 -47.72 25.84
N ILE A 2 25.57 -47.36 25.22
CA ILE A 2 25.41 -46.14 24.41
C ILE A 2 24.84 -45.06 25.33
N SER A 3 25.60 -43.97 25.55
CA SER A 3 25.22 -42.84 26.39
C SER A 3 24.58 -41.76 25.52
N LEU A 4 23.25 -41.67 25.56
CA LEU A 4 22.44 -40.65 24.91
C LEU A 4 22.47 -39.36 25.75
N ARG A 5 23.23 -38.34 25.31
CA ARG A 5 23.16 -36.99 25.90
C ARG A 5 22.02 -36.22 25.21
N PHE A 6 20.94 -35.99 25.96
CA PHE A 6 19.88 -35.06 25.60
C PHE A 6 20.42 -33.63 25.59
N VAL A 7 20.49 -33.03 24.40
CA VAL A 7 20.67 -31.59 24.23
C VAL A 7 19.27 -30.97 24.33
N PHE A 8 19.00 -30.27 25.44
CA PHE A 8 17.83 -29.40 25.54
C PHE A 8 18.07 -28.17 24.67
N MET A 9 17.44 -28.17 23.49
CA MET A 9 17.36 -27.03 22.60
C MET A 9 16.22 -26.14 23.12
N THR A 10 16.55 -25.13 23.92
CA THR A 10 15.60 -24.11 24.37
C THR A 10 15.22 -23.22 23.19
N PHE A 11 14.02 -23.44 22.65
CA PHE A 11 13.39 -22.49 21.74
C PHE A 11 13.08 -21.20 22.53
N SER A 12 13.80 -20.13 22.22
CA SER A 12 13.39 -18.78 22.63
C SER A 12 12.18 -18.40 21.77
N ILE A 13 11.00 -18.41 22.39
CA ILE A 13 9.79 -17.81 21.81
C ILE A 13 10.04 -16.30 21.81
N LEU A 14 10.30 -15.71 20.64
CA LEU A 14 10.23 -14.26 20.46
C LEU A 14 8.77 -13.86 20.68
N ALA A 15 8.49 -13.21 21.81
CA ALA A 15 7.24 -12.49 21.97
C ALA A 15 7.25 -11.30 21.01
N LEU A 16 6.35 -11.31 20.03
CA LEU A 16 5.89 -10.08 19.36
C LEU A 16 5.37 -9.15 20.46
N ALA A 17 6.15 -8.14 20.82
CA ALA A 17 5.75 -7.18 21.83
C ALA A 17 4.61 -6.33 21.26
N SER A 18 3.38 -6.60 21.68
CA SER A 18 2.26 -5.66 21.57
C SER A 18 2.52 -4.52 22.54
N LEU A 19 3.18 -3.47 22.06
CA LEU A 19 3.45 -2.30 22.88
C LEU A 19 2.15 -1.52 23.15
N PRO A 20 1.85 -1.16 24.41
CA PRO A 20 0.71 -0.29 24.72
C PRO A 20 0.92 1.12 24.13
N LEU A 21 -0.16 1.67 23.57
CA LEU A 21 -0.25 2.89 22.76
C LEU A 21 0.29 4.21 23.38
N GLN A 22 0.83 4.20 24.61
CA GLN A 22 1.04 5.41 25.42
C GLN A 22 2.45 6.04 25.35
N ALA A 23 3.43 5.44 24.68
CA ALA A 23 4.80 5.97 24.59
C ALA A 23 5.21 6.53 23.20
N GLN A 24 4.31 6.53 22.21
CA GLN A 24 4.60 6.89 20.81
C GLN A 24 4.56 8.41 20.54
N GLY A 25 5.50 9.16 21.13
CA GLY A 25 5.68 10.58 20.81
C GLY A 25 6.33 10.83 19.45
N GLU A 26 7.26 9.95 19.05
CA GLU A 26 8.05 10.09 17.81
C GLU A 26 8.22 8.77 17.03
N ASP A 27 7.94 7.62 17.65
CA ASP A 27 8.05 6.27 17.02
C ASP A 27 6.81 5.83 16.22
N GLU A 28 6.06 6.77 15.64
CA GLU A 28 4.90 6.42 14.83
C GLU A 28 5.30 6.06 13.39
N PRO A 29 4.77 4.95 12.84
CA PRO A 29 5.01 4.60 11.45
C PRO A 29 4.48 5.67 10.52
N GLU A 30 5.25 5.98 9.48
CA GLU A 30 4.75 6.78 8.37
C GLU A 30 3.89 5.87 7.47
N TRP A 31 2.57 5.90 7.66
CA TRP A 31 1.61 5.19 6.82
C TRP A 31 1.63 5.76 5.41
N LYS A 32 1.82 4.90 4.41
CA LYS A 32 2.00 5.31 3.00
C LYS A 32 0.83 4.94 2.09
N GLY A 33 0.04 3.95 2.46
CA GLY A 33 -1.10 3.54 1.65
C GLY A 33 -1.80 2.31 2.19
N SER A 34 -2.92 1.98 1.56
CA SER A 34 -3.69 0.79 1.83
C SER A 34 -4.03 0.05 0.55
N ARG A 35 -4.28 -1.25 0.71
CA ARG A 35 -4.85 -2.09 -0.32
C ARG A 35 -6.10 -2.75 0.23
N ARG A 36 -7.20 -2.69 -0.52
CA ARG A 36 -8.50 -3.23 -0.14
C ARG A 36 -8.94 -4.36 -1.07
N TRP A 37 -9.60 -5.36 -0.51
CA TRP A 37 -10.21 -6.49 -1.21
C TRP A 37 -11.74 -6.48 -1.07
N ALA A 38 -12.42 -7.25 -1.92
CA ALA A 38 -13.89 -7.24 -2.01
C ALA A 38 -14.62 -7.80 -0.79
N ASP A 39 -13.95 -8.54 0.09
CA ASP A 39 -14.50 -9.00 1.37
C ASP A 39 -14.43 -7.90 2.47
N GLY A 40 -13.86 -6.74 2.14
CA GLY A 40 -13.63 -5.64 3.07
C GLY A 40 -12.30 -5.73 3.83
N THR A 41 -11.50 -6.78 3.60
CA THR A 41 -10.14 -6.85 4.15
C THR A 41 -9.31 -5.71 3.57
N GLU A 42 -8.58 -5.03 4.43
CA GLU A 42 -7.69 -3.93 4.10
C GLU A 42 -6.34 -4.14 4.79
N ILE A 43 -5.27 -3.92 4.04
CA ILE A 43 -3.91 -3.95 4.56
C ILE A 43 -3.32 -2.56 4.39
N HIS A 44 -3.02 -1.91 5.51
CA HIS A 44 -2.27 -0.67 5.57
C HIS A 44 -0.79 -0.97 5.69
N SER A 45 0.03 -0.20 4.98
CA SER A 45 1.48 -0.32 5.04
C SER A 45 2.12 1.02 5.39
N GLY A 46 3.11 0.96 6.27
CA GLY A 46 3.92 2.08 6.68
C GLY A 46 5.37 1.65 6.84
N HIS A 47 6.25 2.61 7.07
CA HIS A 47 7.64 2.32 7.43
C HIS A 47 8.14 3.36 8.42
N GLY A 48 9.20 3.01 9.14
CA GLY A 48 9.84 3.87 10.12
C GLY A 48 11.21 3.35 10.50
N THR A 49 11.79 3.99 11.50
CA THR A 49 13.05 3.57 12.11
C THR A 49 12.89 3.40 13.62
N ILE A 50 13.74 2.58 14.23
CA ILE A 50 13.82 2.43 15.68
C ILE A 50 15.29 2.64 16.12
N PRO A 51 15.57 3.60 17.03
CA PRO A 51 14.65 4.65 17.47
C PRO A 51 14.25 5.56 16.31
N ALA A 52 13.07 6.19 16.40
CA ALA A 52 12.66 7.13 15.39
C ALA A 52 13.55 8.38 15.34
N GLY A 53 13.60 8.98 14.16
CA GLY A 53 14.39 10.17 13.88
C GLY A 53 14.83 10.24 12.43
N PRO A 54 15.76 11.16 12.10
CA PRO A 54 16.44 11.16 10.82
C PRO A 54 16.97 9.76 10.51
N SER A 55 16.59 9.25 9.36
CA SER A 55 16.93 7.90 8.96
C SER A 55 18.23 7.91 8.17
N ASP A 56 19.21 7.11 8.60
CA ASP A 56 20.39 6.79 7.77
C ASP A 56 20.00 5.92 6.55
N TRP A 57 18.77 5.39 6.54
CA TRP A 57 18.21 4.59 5.46
C TRP A 57 17.63 5.46 4.36
N ALA A 58 18.51 6.16 3.65
CA ALA A 58 18.13 6.89 2.44
C ALA A 58 17.84 5.90 1.30
N LYS A 59 16.59 5.44 1.20
CA LYS A 59 16.17 4.57 0.08
C LYS A 59 16.29 5.31 -1.26
N THR A 60 16.74 4.60 -2.29
CA THR A 60 16.79 5.10 -3.68
C THR A 60 15.56 4.66 -4.49
N GLY A 61 14.80 3.69 -3.99
CA GLY A 61 13.57 3.21 -4.59
C GLY A 61 12.79 2.32 -3.62
N GLY A 62 11.52 2.08 -3.92
CA GLY A 62 10.69 1.16 -3.16
C GLY A 62 9.21 1.34 -3.46
N GLY A 63 8.43 0.29 -3.28
CA GLY A 63 7.02 0.27 -3.66
C GLY A 63 6.30 -0.99 -3.21
N THR A 64 5.05 -1.12 -3.63
CA THR A 64 4.23 -2.32 -3.44
C THR A 64 3.61 -2.74 -4.76
N ALA A 65 3.69 -4.02 -5.11
CA ALA A 65 3.08 -4.57 -6.31
C ALA A 65 2.09 -5.68 -5.94
N GLY A 66 0.96 -5.75 -6.63
CA GLY A 66 0.02 -6.85 -6.43
C GLY A 66 0.65 -8.21 -6.74
N LEU A 67 0.27 -9.24 -5.99
CA LEU A 67 0.68 -10.61 -6.32
C LEU A 67 -0.12 -11.11 -7.53
N PRO A 68 0.51 -11.86 -8.45
CA PRO A 68 -0.21 -12.48 -9.56
C PRO A 68 -1.22 -13.52 -9.05
N GLY A 69 -2.42 -13.52 -9.63
CA GLY A 69 -3.53 -14.42 -9.27
C GLY A 69 -4.71 -13.70 -8.62
N THR A 70 -5.93 -14.03 -9.06
CA THR A 70 -7.18 -13.47 -8.52
C THR A 70 -7.39 -13.95 -7.08
N GLY A 71 -7.55 -13.02 -6.13
CA GLY A 71 -7.92 -13.33 -4.74
C GLY A 71 -6.76 -13.55 -3.77
N SER A 72 -5.53 -13.18 -4.13
CA SER A 72 -4.44 -13.15 -3.16
C SER A 72 -4.56 -11.92 -2.25
N TYR A 73 -4.81 -12.15 -0.95
CA TYR A 73 -4.82 -11.12 0.09
C TYR A 73 -3.40 -10.65 0.42
N GLY A 74 -2.68 -10.12 -0.57
CA GLY A 74 -1.30 -9.71 -0.38
C GLY A 74 -0.71 -8.89 -1.51
N PHE A 75 0.55 -8.53 -1.30
CA PHE A 75 1.37 -7.78 -2.24
C PHE A 75 2.84 -8.15 -2.04
N CYS A 76 3.64 -7.90 -3.07
CA CYS A 76 5.08 -7.85 -2.98
C CYS A 76 5.50 -6.45 -2.51
N ARG A 77 6.49 -6.39 -1.61
CA ARG A 77 7.11 -5.19 -1.06
C ARG A 77 8.58 -5.19 -1.45
N PHE A 78 9.08 -4.04 -1.92
CA PHE A 78 10.50 -3.86 -2.17
C PHE A 78 11.01 -2.50 -1.70
N LEU A 79 12.26 -2.49 -1.24
CA LEU A 79 13.00 -1.31 -0.80
C LEU A 79 14.44 -1.42 -1.32
N THR A 80 14.86 -0.46 -2.14
CA THR A 80 16.21 -0.43 -2.74
C THR A 80 17.04 0.68 -2.12
N PHE A 81 18.29 0.37 -1.81
CA PHE A 81 19.24 1.24 -1.11
C PHE A 81 20.43 1.61 -2.01
N PRO A 82 21.21 2.63 -1.62
CA PRO A 82 22.48 2.94 -2.26
C PRO A 82 23.36 1.69 -2.37
N GLY A 83 24.00 1.50 -3.52
CA GLY A 83 24.73 0.26 -3.84
C GLY A 83 23.87 -0.86 -4.43
N GLY A 84 22.57 -0.65 -4.63
CA GLY A 84 21.69 -1.56 -5.37
C GLY A 84 21.10 -2.71 -4.54
N ILE A 85 21.47 -2.81 -3.26
CA ILE A 85 20.89 -3.79 -2.33
C ILE A 85 19.38 -3.57 -2.25
N THR A 86 18.61 -4.65 -2.40
CA THR A 86 17.16 -4.58 -2.37
C THR A 86 16.59 -5.58 -1.37
N ILE A 87 15.79 -5.09 -0.42
CA ILE A 87 14.95 -5.94 0.42
C ILE A 87 13.67 -6.23 -0.36
N LEU A 88 13.36 -7.51 -0.59
CA LEU A 88 12.25 -7.95 -1.44
C LEU A 88 11.53 -9.15 -0.83
N TYR A 89 10.24 -8.99 -0.54
CA TYR A 89 9.43 -10.05 0.05
C TYR A 89 7.94 -9.91 -0.32
N GLU A 90 7.18 -10.95 0.00
CA GLU A 90 5.72 -10.94 -0.09
C GLU A 90 5.10 -10.85 1.30
N PHE A 91 4.08 -10.03 1.42
CA PHE A 91 3.20 -9.95 2.58
C PHE A 91 1.82 -10.46 2.17
N GLN A 92 1.31 -11.46 2.88
CA GLN A 92 -0.05 -11.96 2.72
C GLN A 92 -0.77 -11.96 4.07
N ALA A 93 -2.03 -11.56 4.08
CA ALA A 93 -2.90 -11.61 5.25
C ALA A 93 -4.27 -12.18 4.88
N ARG A 94 -4.50 -13.45 5.21
CA ARG A 94 -5.76 -14.12 4.88
C ARG A 94 -6.69 -14.13 6.07
N PRO A 95 -7.98 -13.78 5.91
CA PRO A 95 -8.97 -14.04 6.96
C PRO A 95 -8.95 -15.51 7.38
N VAL A 96 -8.92 -15.78 8.68
CA VAL A 96 -9.01 -17.15 9.20
C VAL A 96 -10.47 -17.63 9.05
N PRO A 97 -10.73 -18.76 8.35
CA PRO A 97 -12.08 -19.28 8.20
C PRO A 97 -12.76 -19.48 9.56
N ASP A 98 -14.05 -19.13 9.63
CA ASP A 98 -14.90 -19.27 10.82
C ASP A 98 -14.43 -18.51 12.07
N ARG A 99 -13.46 -17.60 11.95
CA ARG A 99 -12.95 -16.78 13.06
C ARG A 99 -12.88 -15.31 12.66
N GLU A 100 -13.94 -14.57 12.95
CA GLU A 100 -14.01 -13.15 12.65
C GLU A 100 -12.91 -12.36 13.37
N GLY A 101 -12.33 -11.40 12.65
CA GLY A 101 -11.30 -10.51 13.16
C GLY A 101 -9.97 -11.19 13.44
N LEU A 102 -9.68 -12.34 12.83
CA LEU A 102 -8.37 -12.98 12.85
C LEU A 102 -7.82 -13.12 11.43
N TYR A 103 -6.52 -12.86 11.30
CA TYR A 103 -5.81 -12.93 10.04
C TYR A 103 -4.57 -13.80 10.18
N GLU A 104 -4.40 -14.73 9.24
CA GLU A 104 -3.17 -15.50 9.06
C GLU A 104 -2.20 -14.70 8.18
N ILE A 105 -1.06 -14.34 8.77
CA ILE A 105 0.00 -13.59 8.12
C ILE A 105 1.06 -14.53 7.61
N THR A 106 1.42 -14.39 6.33
CA THR A 106 2.53 -15.11 5.71
C THR A 106 3.52 -14.14 5.12
N LEU A 107 4.79 -14.31 5.48
CA LEU A 107 5.93 -13.60 4.90
C LEU A 107 6.80 -14.60 4.14
N ARG A 108 7.20 -14.28 2.91
CA ARG A 108 8.08 -15.16 2.13
C ARG A 108 8.95 -14.37 1.15
N PRO A 109 10.10 -14.91 0.72
CA PRO A 109 10.87 -14.30 -0.35
C PRO A 109 10.03 -14.22 -1.62
N HIS A 110 10.03 -13.07 -2.30
CA HIS A 110 9.41 -12.96 -3.62
C HIS A 110 10.39 -13.44 -4.69
N GLN A 111 9.93 -14.32 -5.57
CA GLN A 111 10.72 -14.80 -6.70
C GLN A 111 10.54 -13.87 -7.90
N LEU A 112 11.55 -13.03 -8.12
CA LEU A 112 11.51 -12.04 -9.19
C LEU A 112 11.80 -12.68 -10.55
N THR A 113 10.89 -12.53 -11.52
CA THR A 113 11.17 -12.93 -12.91
C THR A 113 12.18 -11.99 -13.56
N PRO A 114 12.89 -12.40 -14.62
CA PRO A 114 13.81 -11.52 -15.35
C PRO A 114 13.13 -10.23 -15.85
N GLU A 115 11.89 -10.33 -16.31
CA GLU A 115 11.11 -9.20 -16.81
C GLU A 115 10.76 -8.24 -15.66
N GLN A 116 10.34 -8.77 -14.51
CA GLN A 116 10.11 -7.94 -13.32
C GLN A 116 11.41 -7.32 -12.81
N ALA A 117 12.53 -8.04 -12.84
CA ALA A 117 13.82 -7.52 -12.41
C ALA A 117 14.31 -6.37 -13.29
N ALA A 118 14.21 -6.52 -14.61
CA ALA A 118 14.52 -5.46 -15.56
C ALA A 118 13.59 -4.27 -15.37
N LEU A 119 12.28 -4.52 -15.26
CA LEU A 119 11.28 -3.49 -15.04
C LEU A 119 11.43 -2.80 -13.71
N TRP A 120 11.90 -3.49 -12.67
CA TRP A 120 12.12 -2.97 -11.32
C TRP A 120 13.57 -2.53 -11.05
N ARG A 121 14.46 -2.65 -12.06
CA ARG A 121 15.91 -2.35 -11.97
C ARG A 121 16.52 -2.93 -10.71
N ILE A 122 16.02 -4.08 -10.30
CA ILE A 122 16.53 -4.82 -9.15
C ILE A 122 17.53 -5.81 -9.72
N ASP A 123 18.78 -5.67 -9.29
CA ASP A 123 19.75 -6.73 -9.49
C ASP A 123 19.34 -7.92 -8.61
N ARG A 124 18.96 -9.02 -9.25
CA ARG A 124 18.53 -10.25 -8.57
C ARG A 124 19.61 -10.84 -7.67
N ASN A 125 20.88 -10.52 -7.91
CA ASN A 125 22.01 -10.97 -7.11
C ASN A 125 22.20 -10.13 -5.83
N LEU A 126 21.55 -8.97 -5.74
CA LEU A 126 21.62 -8.05 -4.60
C LEU A 126 20.34 -8.04 -3.77
N ILE A 127 19.50 -9.06 -3.90
CA ILE A 127 18.30 -9.22 -3.07
C ILE A 127 18.68 -9.76 -1.69
N ASP A 128 18.31 -9.02 -0.65
CA ASP A 128 18.38 -9.47 0.74
C ASP A 128 16.99 -9.85 1.26
N ALA A 129 16.87 -11.10 1.71
CA ALA A 129 15.67 -11.63 2.34
C ALA A 129 16.00 -12.35 3.66
N LYS A 130 17.21 -12.17 4.21
CA LYS A 130 17.67 -12.88 5.42
C LYS A 130 16.85 -12.53 6.65
N PHE A 131 16.31 -11.31 6.72
CA PHE A 131 15.46 -10.88 7.82
C PHE A 131 14.24 -11.80 8.02
N LEU A 132 13.74 -12.44 6.96
CA LEU A 132 12.61 -13.37 7.03
C LEU A 132 12.88 -14.57 7.95
N GLN A 133 14.14 -14.95 8.17
CA GLN A 133 14.50 -16.03 9.11
C GLN A 133 14.12 -15.69 10.57
N LYS A 134 13.93 -14.40 10.89
CA LYS A 134 13.48 -13.95 12.21
C LYS A 134 11.99 -14.16 12.44
N TYR A 135 11.20 -14.33 11.37
CA TYR A 135 9.74 -14.32 11.42
C TYR A 135 9.18 -15.69 11.00
N PRO A 136 8.79 -16.54 11.97
CA PRO A 136 8.15 -17.81 11.63
C PRO A 136 6.78 -17.52 11.00
N ALA A 137 6.62 -17.85 9.72
CA ALA A 137 5.35 -17.78 9.01
C ALA A 137 4.77 -19.19 8.81
N PRO A 138 3.43 -19.36 8.85
CA PRO A 138 2.44 -18.32 9.14
C PRO A 138 2.32 -18.01 10.65
N PHE A 139 1.84 -16.81 10.97
CA PHE A 139 1.44 -16.42 12.33
C PHE A 139 0.09 -15.70 12.30
N VAL A 140 -0.67 -15.73 13.40
CA VAL A 140 -2.02 -15.15 13.46
C VAL A 140 -2.00 -13.83 14.22
N VAL A 141 -2.70 -12.83 13.67
CA VAL A 141 -2.92 -11.52 14.30
C VAL A 141 -4.41 -11.22 14.41
N LYS A 142 -4.76 -10.30 15.31
CA LYS A 142 -6.12 -9.79 15.44
C LYS A 142 -6.38 -8.64 14.47
N ASP A 143 -7.67 -8.38 14.23
CA ASP A 143 -8.13 -7.20 13.53
C ASP A 143 -7.55 -5.93 14.15
N SER A 144 -7.05 -5.04 13.29
CA SER A 144 -6.45 -3.77 13.67
C SER A 144 -5.18 -3.88 14.53
N GLU A 145 -4.58 -5.07 14.62
CA GLU A 145 -3.27 -5.26 15.26
C GLU A 145 -2.15 -4.79 14.33
N VAL A 146 -1.21 -4.00 14.88
CA VAL A 146 -0.04 -3.51 14.14
C VAL A 146 1.10 -4.52 14.24
N ILE A 147 1.61 -4.91 13.08
CA ILE A 147 2.76 -5.79 12.91
C ILE A 147 3.97 -4.93 12.58
N ALA A 148 5.05 -5.08 13.34
CA ALA A 148 6.33 -4.43 13.05
C ALA A 148 7.34 -5.48 12.57
N ILE A 149 7.89 -5.27 11.38
CA ILE A 149 8.87 -6.16 10.75
C ILE A 149 10.20 -5.42 10.61
N GLU A 150 11.19 -5.83 11.39
CA GLU A 150 12.57 -5.38 11.31
C GLU A 150 13.21 -5.92 10.03
N LEU A 151 13.46 -5.02 9.08
CA LEU A 151 13.99 -5.37 7.77
C LEU A 151 15.52 -5.39 7.77
N ALA A 152 16.13 -4.39 8.42
CA ALA A 152 17.58 -4.22 8.47
C ALA A 152 18.01 -3.42 9.71
N GLU A 153 19.29 -3.50 10.07
CA GLU A 153 19.91 -2.77 11.17
C GLU A 153 21.20 -2.11 10.70
N ASN A 154 21.38 -0.83 11.03
CA ASN A 154 22.57 -0.10 10.66
C ASN A 154 23.67 -0.50 11.64
N PRO A 155 24.74 -1.17 11.20
CA PRO A 155 25.77 -1.67 12.12
C PRO A 155 26.54 -0.56 12.83
N ASN A 156 26.53 0.67 12.31
CA ASN A 156 27.25 1.80 12.90
C ASN A 156 26.43 2.51 13.99
N THR A 157 25.11 2.62 13.80
CA THR A 157 24.23 3.40 14.68
C THR A 157 23.28 2.54 15.51
N GLY A 158 23.12 1.26 15.17
CA GLY A 158 22.10 0.37 15.76
C GLY A 158 20.68 0.71 15.33
N GLN A 159 20.48 1.73 14.47
CA GLN A 159 19.16 2.13 14.00
C GLN A 159 18.57 1.05 13.10
N LYS A 160 17.37 0.59 13.43
CA LYS A 160 16.63 -0.42 12.68
C LYS A 160 15.72 0.22 11.66
N LEU A 161 15.63 -0.37 10.48
CA LEU A 161 14.59 -0.10 9.49
C LEU A 161 13.43 -1.07 9.74
N VAL A 162 12.21 -0.52 9.83
CA VAL A 162 11.01 -1.30 10.16
C VAL A 162 9.90 -1.01 9.15
N ASP A 163 9.31 -2.06 8.57
CA ASP A 163 8.02 -1.95 7.88
C ASP A 163 6.90 -2.26 8.89
N TYR A 164 5.82 -1.49 8.82
CA TYR A 164 4.65 -1.65 9.67
C TYR A 164 3.45 -2.04 8.83
N PHE A 165 2.70 -3.03 9.29
CA PHE A 165 1.46 -3.47 8.66
C PHE A 165 0.33 -3.42 9.66
N LEU A 166 -0.85 -3.02 9.21
CA LEU A 166 -2.09 -3.19 9.95
C LEU A 166 -3.09 -3.86 9.02
N VAL A 167 -3.67 -4.97 9.48
CA VAL A 167 -4.71 -5.71 8.75
C VAL A 167 -6.04 -5.54 9.45
N SER A 168 -7.07 -5.15 8.71
CA SER A 168 -8.38 -4.89 9.29
C SER A 168 -9.53 -5.21 8.33
N LYS A 169 -10.73 -5.41 8.89
CA LYS A 169 -12.00 -5.44 8.16
C LYS A 169 -12.57 -4.02 8.15
N GLY A 170 -12.24 -3.26 7.11
CA GLY A 170 -12.55 -1.83 6.99
C GLY A 170 -11.40 -0.90 7.40
N LYS A 171 -11.60 0.41 7.28
CA LYS A 171 -10.54 1.40 7.50
C LYS A 171 -10.26 1.59 9.01
N PRO A 172 -9.06 1.28 9.50
CA PRO A 172 -8.64 1.61 10.86
C PRO A 172 -8.33 3.11 10.93
N PHE A 173 -8.56 3.69 12.10
CA PHE A 173 -8.26 5.10 12.32
C PHE A 173 -6.76 5.34 12.53
N LEU A 174 -6.01 5.38 11.41
CA LEU A 174 -4.55 5.49 11.36
C LEU A 174 -4.02 6.93 11.34
N ARG A 175 -4.69 7.85 12.03
CA ARG A 175 -4.14 9.20 12.22
C ARG A 175 -3.01 9.17 13.22
N SER A 176 -1.98 9.99 12.99
CA SER A 176 -0.90 10.18 13.97
C SER A 176 -1.47 10.60 15.32
N ASN A 177 -0.82 10.26 16.43
CA ASN A 177 -1.21 10.70 17.76
C ASN A 177 -1.39 12.23 17.84
N LEU A 178 -0.58 12.97 17.10
CA LEU A 178 -0.68 14.43 17.02
C LEU A 178 -1.97 14.87 16.30
N GLU A 179 -2.29 14.27 15.15
CA GLU A 179 -3.55 14.54 14.43
C GLU A 179 -4.77 14.09 15.22
N ARG A 180 -4.69 12.99 15.98
CA ARG A 180 -5.77 12.53 16.86
C ARG A 180 -6.02 13.50 18.01
N LYS A 181 -4.94 13.99 18.64
CA LYS A 181 -5.02 14.98 19.73
C LYS A 181 -5.46 16.37 19.23
N ALA A 182 -5.09 16.72 18.00
CA ALA A 182 -5.47 18.00 17.38
C ALA A 182 -6.85 17.95 16.69
N ALA A 183 -7.42 16.77 16.45
CA ALA A 183 -8.70 16.62 15.78
C ALA A 183 -9.83 17.16 16.67
N GLN A 184 -10.27 18.39 16.38
CA GLN A 184 -11.50 18.93 16.93
C GLN A 184 -12.70 18.28 16.24
N ALA A 185 -13.75 18.00 17.02
CA ALA A 185 -15.03 17.60 16.46
C ALA A 185 -15.52 18.69 15.48
N ARG A 186 -15.98 18.26 14.31
CA ARG A 186 -16.53 19.16 13.27
C ARG A 186 -17.65 18.44 12.53
N ASP A 187 -18.50 19.22 11.88
CA ASP A 187 -19.54 18.68 11.02
C ASP A 187 -18.95 17.84 9.89
N PHE A 188 -19.68 16.80 9.50
CA PHE A 188 -19.38 15.96 8.36
C PHE A 188 -19.46 16.78 7.06
N ARG A 189 -18.47 16.61 6.19
CA ARG A 189 -18.39 17.30 4.90
C ARG A 189 -18.00 16.34 3.78
N VAL A 190 -18.14 16.78 2.54
CA VAL A 190 -17.76 15.97 1.37
C VAL A 190 -16.26 15.61 1.37
N GLU A 191 -15.40 16.42 2.01
CA GLU A 191 -13.97 16.11 2.18
C GLU A 191 -13.70 14.89 3.07
N ASP A 192 -14.70 14.45 3.85
CA ASP A 192 -14.64 13.24 4.67
C ASP A 192 -15.03 11.97 3.91
N VAL A 193 -15.55 12.13 2.68
CA VAL A 193 -15.97 11.02 1.84
C VAL A 193 -14.79 10.50 1.03
N GLU A 194 -14.56 9.20 1.12
CA GLU A 194 -13.55 8.52 0.32
C GLU A 194 -14.14 7.99 -0.98
N ILE A 195 -13.30 7.98 -2.01
CA ILE A 195 -13.52 7.18 -3.21
C ILE A 195 -12.91 5.80 -2.94
N SER A 196 -13.63 4.73 -3.25
CA SER A 196 -13.16 3.35 -3.10
C SER A 196 -13.26 2.62 -4.43
N VAL A 197 -12.22 1.90 -4.84
CA VAL A 197 -12.27 1.06 -6.03
C VAL A 197 -11.70 -0.29 -5.68
N VAL A 198 -12.49 -1.34 -5.85
CA VAL A 198 -12.14 -2.74 -5.54
C VAL A 198 -12.50 -3.67 -6.70
N ASP A 199 -11.71 -4.73 -6.90
CA ASP A 199 -11.92 -5.78 -7.91
C ASP A 199 -12.37 -5.23 -9.27
N TYR A 200 -11.58 -4.31 -9.84
CA TYR A 200 -12.06 -3.43 -10.90
C TYR A 200 -11.71 -3.88 -12.33
N ASP A 201 -12.52 -3.41 -13.29
CA ASP A 201 -12.33 -3.50 -14.74
C ASP A 201 -12.20 -2.06 -15.30
N LEU A 202 -11.04 -1.75 -15.89
CA LEU A 202 -10.84 -0.50 -16.61
C LEU A 202 -11.10 -0.76 -18.09
N ARG A 203 -12.01 0.03 -18.67
CA ARG A 203 -12.35 0.00 -20.09
C ARG A 203 -11.94 1.28 -20.78
N ARG A 204 -11.54 1.16 -22.04
CA ARG A 204 -11.32 2.26 -22.99
C ARG A 204 -12.18 1.98 -24.20
N ASN A 205 -13.11 2.89 -24.50
CA ASN A 205 -14.11 2.75 -25.57
C ASN A 205 -14.78 1.36 -25.52
N GLU A 206 -15.42 1.05 -24.39
CA GLU A 206 -16.14 -0.20 -24.11
C GLU A 206 -15.27 -1.47 -24.01
N SER A 207 -13.99 -1.41 -24.40
CA SER A 207 -13.08 -2.55 -24.37
C SER A 207 -12.26 -2.60 -23.08
N SER A 208 -12.27 -3.74 -22.39
CA SER A 208 -11.45 -3.95 -21.20
C SER A 208 -9.96 -3.88 -21.55
N VAL A 209 -9.25 -2.95 -20.92
CA VAL A 209 -7.80 -2.78 -21.06
C VAL A 209 -7.04 -3.28 -19.85
N TYR A 210 -7.69 -3.41 -18.69
CA TYR A 210 -7.09 -3.94 -17.48
C TYR A 210 -8.12 -4.44 -16.48
N ARG A 211 -7.80 -5.53 -15.77
CA ARG A 211 -8.58 -6.04 -14.64
C ARG A 211 -7.68 -6.29 -13.44
N SER A 212 -8.18 -5.97 -12.26
CA SER A 212 -7.50 -6.19 -10.98
C SER A 212 -8.40 -6.95 -10.02
N GLY A 213 -7.82 -7.84 -9.23
CA GLY A 213 -8.49 -8.50 -8.08
C GLY A 213 -8.18 -7.81 -6.74
N GLY A 214 -7.85 -6.52 -6.78
CA GLY A 214 -7.59 -5.70 -5.60
C GLY A 214 -8.02 -4.27 -5.84
N GLY A 215 -7.72 -3.40 -4.87
CA GLY A 215 -8.27 -2.04 -4.86
C GLY A 215 -7.55 -1.07 -3.93
N CYS A 216 -8.07 0.14 -3.89
CA CYS A 216 -7.64 1.20 -2.98
C CYS A 216 -8.85 2.04 -2.53
N ALA A 217 -8.70 2.75 -1.41
CA ALA A 217 -9.67 3.73 -0.97
C ALA A 217 -8.95 4.94 -0.35
N GLY A 218 -9.52 6.13 -0.55
CA GLY A 218 -9.01 7.36 0.07
C GLY A 218 -9.68 8.61 -0.49
N ARG A 219 -9.30 9.76 0.06
CA ARG A 219 -9.82 11.08 -0.38
C ARG A 219 -9.41 11.40 -1.82
N TYR A 220 -8.22 10.98 -2.21
CA TYR A 220 -7.72 11.00 -3.57
C TYR A 220 -7.45 9.57 -4.01
N VAL A 221 -8.04 9.12 -5.11
CA VAL A 221 -7.65 7.85 -5.76
C VAL A 221 -7.06 8.15 -7.12
N TRP A 222 -6.14 7.33 -7.58
CA TRP A 222 -5.52 7.53 -8.88
C TRP A 222 -5.28 6.23 -9.61
N ILE A 223 -5.21 6.34 -10.95
CA ILE A 223 -4.83 5.26 -11.84
C ILE A 223 -3.82 5.76 -12.87
N SER A 224 -2.67 5.09 -12.99
CA SER A 224 -1.72 5.26 -14.08
C SER A 224 -2.08 4.30 -15.21
N ILE A 225 -2.25 4.81 -16.42
CA ILE A 225 -2.57 4.04 -17.63
C ILE A 225 -1.33 4.02 -18.55
N PRO A 226 -0.87 2.83 -18.95
CA PRO A 226 0.28 2.68 -19.83
C PRO A 226 0.20 3.50 -21.11
N GLY A 227 1.22 4.32 -21.36
CA GLY A 227 1.31 5.18 -22.54
C GLY A 227 0.33 6.35 -22.58
N VAL A 228 -0.50 6.54 -21.55
CA VAL A 228 -1.50 7.62 -21.48
C VAL A 228 -1.17 8.63 -20.39
N GLY A 229 -0.82 8.19 -19.18
CA GLY A 229 -0.52 9.07 -18.04
C GLY A 229 -1.31 8.68 -16.78
N ARG A 230 -1.31 9.56 -15.78
CA ARG A 230 -1.98 9.33 -14.49
C ARG A 230 -3.21 10.21 -14.34
N PHE A 231 -4.32 9.60 -13.92
CA PHE A 231 -5.56 10.29 -13.58
C PHE A 231 -5.77 10.22 -12.08
N THR A 232 -5.90 11.38 -11.42
CA THR A 232 -6.18 11.48 -9.98
C THR A 232 -7.58 12.05 -9.78
N PHE A 233 -8.37 11.45 -8.90
CA PHE A 233 -9.78 11.75 -8.67
C PHE A 233 -10.03 12.15 -7.22
N THR A 234 -10.93 13.11 -6.99
CA THR A 234 -11.46 13.43 -5.66
C THR A 234 -12.90 13.98 -5.74
N LEU A 235 -13.71 13.76 -4.70
CA LEU A 235 -15.09 14.26 -4.64
C LEU A 235 -15.18 15.70 -4.17
N ALA A 236 -14.22 16.13 -3.35
CA ALA A 236 -14.21 17.47 -2.78
C ALA A 236 -13.38 18.43 -3.63
N PRO A 237 -13.74 19.72 -3.70
CA PRO A 237 -12.91 20.73 -4.37
C PRO A 237 -11.47 20.70 -3.82
N PRO A 238 -10.46 20.46 -4.67
CA PRO A 238 -9.07 20.50 -4.25
C PRO A 238 -8.60 21.95 -4.12
N PRO A 239 -7.45 22.21 -3.45
CA PRO A 239 -6.90 23.55 -3.36
C PRO A 239 -6.70 24.20 -4.74
N ALA A 240 -6.89 25.51 -4.81
CA ALA A 240 -6.67 26.27 -6.05
C ALA A 240 -5.23 26.08 -6.56
N GLY A 241 -5.07 26.05 -7.89
CA GLY A 241 -3.76 25.88 -8.55
C GLY A 241 -3.21 24.46 -8.58
N THR A 242 -3.98 23.45 -8.11
CA THR A 242 -3.55 22.04 -8.14
C THR A 242 -3.78 21.33 -9.48
N GLY A 243 -4.40 21.99 -10.46
CA GLY A 243 -4.62 21.45 -11.81
C GLY A 243 -5.75 20.41 -11.93
N PHE A 244 -6.62 20.33 -10.93
CA PHE A 244 -7.83 19.51 -11.01
C PHE A 244 -8.97 20.28 -11.68
N GLU A 245 -9.74 19.56 -12.49
CA GLU A 245 -10.91 20.07 -13.19
C GLU A 245 -12.09 19.12 -12.96
N GLN A 246 -13.31 19.66 -12.94
CA GLN A 246 -14.51 18.88 -12.70
C GLN A 246 -15.00 18.19 -13.99
N THR A 247 -14.23 17.21 -14.46
CA THR A 247 -14.40 16.58 -15.80
C THR A 247 -14.72 15.09 -15.77
N ALA A 248 -14.82 14.50 -14.58
CA ALA A 248 -15.18 13.10 -14.39
C ALA A 248 -16.55 12.98 -13.68
N LEU A 249 -17.19 11.83 -13.84
CA LEU A 249 -18.46 11.49 -13.20
C LEU A 249 -18.30 10.20 -12.41
N ALA A 250 -18.91 10.13 -11.23
CA ALA A 250 -19.05 8.89 -10.46
C ALA A 250 -20.53 8.56 -10.24
N SER A 251 -20.91 7.30 -10.43
CA SER A 251 -22.25 6.81 -10.17
C SER A 251 -22.20 5.33 -9.84
N GLY A 252 -22.76 4.94 -8.69
CA GLY A 252 -22.74 3.55 -8.22
C GLY A 252 -21.31 3.00 -8.22
N GLU A 253 -21.09 1.95 -9.01
CA GLU A 253 -19.83 1.22 -9.15
C GLU A 253 -18.88 1.79 -10.23
N GLN A 254 -19.15 2.95 -10.82
CA GLN A 254 -18.43 3.43 -12.01
C GLN A 254 -17.90 4.87 -11.87
N ILE A 255 -16.65 5.08 -12.30
CA ILE A 255 -16.11 6.40 -12.68
C ILE A 255 -16.02 6.47 -14.20
N THR A 256 -16.52 7.54 -14.80
CA THR A 256 -16.45 7.80 -16.23
C THR A 256 -15.71 9.11 -16.48
N PHE A 257 -14.74 9.09 -17.39
CA PHE A 257 -13.96 10.27 -17.75
C PHE A 257 -13.47 10.18 -19.20
N ARG A 258 -13.12 11.32 -19.79
CA ARG A 258 -12.57 11.39 -21.14
C ARG A 258 -11.14 11.92 -21.13
N HIS A 259 -10.34 11.44 -22.07
CA HIS A 259 -9.03 12.01 -22.37
C HIS A 259 -8.78 11.95 -23.87
N GLY A 260 -8.67 13.11 -24.51
CA GLY A 260 -8.70 13.19 -25.97
C GLY A 260 -10.05 12.70 -26.51
N GLU A 261 -10.01 11.79 -27.48
CA GLU A 261 -11.22 11.21 -28.09
C GLU A 261 -11.77 10.04 -27.28
N ASP A 262 -10.95 9.44 -26.41
CA ASP A 262 -11.25 8.23 -25.69
C ASP A 262 -12.18 8.45 -24.50
N LEU A 263 -13.10 7.51 -24.33
CA LEU A 263 -13.92 7.34 -23.14
C LEU A 263 -13.32 6.24 -22.27
N TYR A 264 -13.11 6.55 -20.99
CA TYR A 264 -12.67 5.60 -19.99
C TYR A 264 -13.79 5.32 -19.00
N GLU A 265 -13.95 4.05 -18.65
CA GLU A 265 -14.87 3.58 -17.63
C GLU A 265 -14.09 2.74 -16.63
N TRP A 266 -14.09 3.17 -15.37
CA TRP A 266 -13.45 2.47 -14.28
C TRP A 266 -14.53 1.83 -13.42
N LEU A 267 -14.77 0.54 -13.65
CA LEU A 267 -15.84 -0.24 -13.05
C LEU A 267 -15.30 -0.98 -11.83
N SER A 268 -15.90 -0.78 -10.67
CA SER A 268 -15.60 -1.51 -9.44
C SER A 268 -16.64 -2.61 -9.19
N LYS A 269 -16.30 -3.59 -8.36
CA LYS A 269 -17.27 -4.58 -7.87
C LYS A 269 -18.18 -4.05 -6.76
N GLN A 270 -17.82 -2.92 -6.15
CA GLN A 270 -18.59 -2.25 -5.11
C GLN A 270 -18.79 -0.79 -5.47
N LYS A 271 -19.73 -0.13 -4.77
CA LYS A 271 -19.96 1.30 -4.96
C LYS A 271 -18.67 2.09 -4.75
N ILE A 272 -18.41 2.99 -5.70
CA ILE A 272 -17.23 3.84 -5.69
C ILE A 272 -17.38 5.00 -4.70
N VAL A 273 -18.61 5.50 -4.58
CA VAL A 273 -19.00 6.56 -3.66
C VAL A 273 -20.16 6.07 -2.79
N PRO A 274 -20.27 6.49 -1.52
CA PRO A 274 -21.33 6.00 -0.64
C PRO A 274 -22.73 6.54 -0.96
N GLY A 275 -22.83 7.66 -1.70
CA GLY A 275 -24.10 8.30 -2.04
C GLY A 275 -24.82 7.64 -3.22
N GLU A 276 -26.14 7.85 -3.29
CA GLU A 276 -26.96 7.51 -4.45
C GLU A 276 -27.00 8.69 -5.43
N GLY A 277 -26.79 8.43 -6.73
CA GLY A 277 -26.87 9.44 -7.79
C GLY A 277 -25.60 9.54 -8.62
N VAL A 278 -25.58 10.56 -9.49
CA VAL A 278 -24.43 10.89 -10.34
C VAL A 278 -23.74 12.11 -9.75
N PHE A 279 -22.47 11.95 -9.40
CA PHE A 279 -21.66 12.99 -8.77
C PHE A 279 -20.59 13.47 -9.74
N ASN A 280 -20.38 14.78 -9.73
CA ASN A 280 -19.21 15.36 -10.38
C ASN A 280 -17.96 15.03 -9.59
N VAL A 281 -16.89 14.67 -10.30
CA VAL A 281 -15.60 14.31 -9.73
C VAL A 281 -14.52 15.22 -10.29
N TRP A 282 -13.70 15.75 -9.41
CA TRP A 282 -12.52 16.52 -9.77
C TRP A 282 -11.43 15.55 -10.22
N MET A 283 -10.93 15.75 -11.44
CA MET A 283 -9.91 14.95 -12.06
C MET A 283 -8.70 15.81 -12.39
N LYS A 284 -7.50 15.33 -12.05
CA LYS A 284 -6.22 15.86 -12.53
C LYS A 284 -5.58 14.85 -13.44
N PHE A 285 -5.07 15.33 -14.57
CA PHE A 285 -4.25 14.53 -15.49
C PHE A 285 -2.78 14.94 -15.36
N ASP A 286 -1.93 13.95 -15.13
CA ASP A 286 -0.49 14.09 -15.18
C ASP A 286 0.04 13.36 -16.43
N GLN A 287 0.70 14.10 -17.32
CA GLN A 287 1.26 13.55 -18.55
C GLN A 287 2.23 12.39 -18.27
N PRO A 288 2.35 11.42 -19.21
CA PRO A 288 3.29 10.32 -19.06
C PRO A 288 4.72 10.86 -19.15
N GLY A 289 5.32 11.15 -17.98
CA GLY A 289 6.66 11.71 -17.89
C GLY A 289 6.93 12.41 -16.57
N TRP A 290 8.02 12.00 -15.92
CA TRP A 290 8.74 12.65 -14.81
C TRP A 290 8.04 12.75 -13.43
N ALA A 291 6.72 12.86 -13.30
CA ALA A 291 6.08 12.99 -11.98
C ALA A 291 5.84 11.67 -11.21
N GLU A 292 6.01 10.51 -11.85
CA GLU A 292 6.01 9.19 -11.18
C GLU A 292 7.31 8.93 -10.37
N MET A 293 8.26 9.87 -10.39
CA MET A 293 9.51 9.84 -9.64
C MET A 293 9.37 9.86 -8.10
N GLY A 294 8.15 9.95 -7.56
CA GLY A 294 7.88 10.12 -6.12
C GLY A 294 7.45 8.88 -5.34
N PHE A 295 6.96 7.81 -5.98
CA PHE A 295 6.53 6.59 -5.28
C PHE A 295 6.85 5.27 -5.99
N ASP A 296 7.35 5.30 -7.23
CA ASP A 296 7.74 4.09 -7.95
C ASP A 296 8.90 4.43 -8.89
N GLN A 297 10.06 4.76 -8.32
CA GLN A 297 11.31 4.85 -9.09
C GLN A 297 11.74 3.46 -9.51
N VAL A 298 11.08 2.94 -10.56
CA VAL A 298 11.78 2.11 -11.52
C VAL A 298 11.45 2.53 -12.95
N GLY A 299 12.46 3.12 -13.61
CA GLY A 299 12.33 3.61 -14.97
C GLY A 299 12.52 2.55 -16.06
N GLY A 300 11.70 2.65 -17.10
CA GLY A 300 11.97 2.03 -18.39
C GLY A 300 10.71 1.82 -19.21
N LYS A 301 10.16 2.91 -19.78
CA LYS A 301 9.19 3.04 -20.90
C LYS A 301 7.90 2.18 -20.94
N GLU A 302 7.75 1.10 -20.19
CA GLU A 302 6.50 0.36 -20.05
C GLU A 302 5.88 0.69 -18.69
N LEU A 303 5.14 1.79 -18.70
CA LEU A 303 4.18 2.11 -17.66
C LEU A 303 3.26 0.89 -17.48
N ARG A 304 3.00 0.47 -16.24
CA ARG A 304 1.97 -0.54 -15.93
C ARG A 304 0.70 0.16 -15.47
N PHE A 305 -0.40 -0.58 -15.51
CA PHE A 305 -1.57 -0.16 -14.75
C PHE A 305 -1.23 -0.19 -13.26
N VAL A 306 -1.24 0.98 -12.63
CA VAL A 306 -1.01 1.13 -11.19
C VAL A 306 -2.17 1.92 -10.61
N VAL A 307 -2.65 1.51 -9.44
CA VAL A 307 -3.70 2.20 -8.71
C VAL A 307 -3.20 2.52 -7.31
N GLY A 308 -3.61 3.65 -6.77
CA GLY A 308 -3.34 3.98 -5.37
C GLY A 308 -4.28 5.06 -4.84
N ALA A 309 -4.07 5.40 -3.58
CA ALA A 309 -4.85 6.43 -2.90
C ALA A 309 -3.97 7.28 -1.98
N TYR A 310 -4.44 8.50 -1.69
CA TYR A 310 -3.87 9.41 -0.71
C TYR A 310 -4.99 10.00 0.15
N ASP A 311 -4.70 10.22 1.44
CA ASP A 311 -5.60 10.95 2.34
C ASP A 311 -5.36 12.48 2.27
N GLY A 312 -4.18 12.89 1.80
CA GLY A 312 -3.79 14.28 1.59
C GLY A 312 -3.73 14.67 0.11
N VAL A 313 -3.68 15.98 -0.15
CA VAL A 313 -3.52 16.52 -1.51
C VAL A 313 -2.18 16.01 -2.07
N PRO A 314 -2.17 15.36 -3.25
CA PRO A 314 -0.92 14.95 -3.87
C PRO A 314 0.00 16.17 -4.04
N SER A 315 1.27 16.05 -3.62
CA SER A 315 2.21 17.17 -3.67
C SER A 315 2.28 17.76 -5.09
N VAL A 316 1.98 19.04 -5.22
CA VAL A 316 2.30 19.82 -6.42
C VAL A 316 3.81 20.04 -6.36
N LYS A 317 4.55 19.36 -7.24
CA LYS A 317 5.95 19.69 -7.49
C LYS A 317 6.04 20.41 -8.82
#